data_AF-A0A3L6NG85-F1
#
_entry.id   AF-A0A3L6NG85-F1
#
_cell.length_a   1.000
_cell.length_b   1.000
_cell.length_c   1.000
_cell.angle_alpha   90.00
_cell.angle_beta   90.00
_cell.angle_gamma   90.00
#
_symmetry.space_group_name_H-M   'P 1'
#
loop_
_entity.id
_entity.type
_entity.pdbx_description
1 polymer ?
#
loop_
_entity_poly.entity_id
_entity_poly.type
_entity_poly.pdbx_seq_one_letter_code
_entity_poly.pdbx_strand_id
1 'polypeptide(L)'
;MPVESYGVWKAKPVRYTYEDRHQDSVSPHLFLFFTDDEAEEGQAAINIKSGDHAESRLAYWTIPHFTHPITEKLDALNDSFQLLAGTSEQGPGGLALDYIRGNLFRRSDGRILGHDVEGPDNDILDELKPILDRAISADATVYIYGSRFSNGKGIHDIHMNQGNSRRWKQDNGVFQDGGLILRFDDHWEALFIAFASQAVHTEDGPDDAGQPLPRTGFMTWARLLAPRRTGEDRDDDDLADSPVFITQALVNPPGRNQQPGTAPETVTLTNRTNQKLDLSKWKVLNTTEQAQEVPSGLHIAADGTVTVEMPHAPLSNLGGTITLLNAQGRKVHGVSYTKARAQGDTVTFE
;
A
#
# COMPACT_ATOMS: atom_id res chain seq x y z
N MET A 1 15.82 13.41 -4.78
CA MET A 1 14.70 13.85 -5.64
C MET A 1 13.68 12.74 -5.60
N PRO A 2 12.38 13.01 -5.85
CA PRO A 2 11.42 11.92 -6.05
C PRO A 2 11.96 10.91 -7.08
N VAL A 3 11.49 9.67 -6.97
CA VAL A 3 11.99 8.48 -7.66
C VAL A 3 12.05 8.73 -9.17
N GLU A 4 13.26 8.71 -9.74
CA GLU A 4 13.45 9.01 -11.16
C GLU A 4 12.88 7.88 -12.03
N SER A 5 12.29 8.22 -13.17
CA SER A 5 11.76 7.22 -14.12
C SER A 5 10.83 6.18 -13.46
N TYR A 6 10.00 6.62 -12.50
CA TYR A 6 9.06 5.76 -11.80
C TYR A 6 8.04 5.14 -12.77
N GLY A 7 7.82 3.84 -12.64
CA GLY A 7 6.83 3.12 -13.42
C GLY A 7 6.59 1.69 -12.97
N VAL A 8 5.90 0.94 -13.82
CA VAL A 8 5.57 -0.48 -13.62
C VAL A 8 6.04 -1.29 -14.83
N TRP A 9 6.64 -2.44 -14.56
CA TRP A 9 7.07 -3.39 -15.59
C TRP A 9 6.24 -4.65 -15.52
N LYS A 10 5.54 -5.00 -16.60
CA LYS A 10 4.88 -6.30 -16.74
C LYS A 10 5.83 -7.27 -17.45
N ALA A 11 6.17 -8.38 -16.80
CA ALA A 11 7.21 -9.29 -17.25
C ALA A 11 6.96 -10.74 -16.78
N LYS A 12 7.81 -11.67 -17.23
CA LYS A 12 7.90 -13.06 -16.77
C LYS A 12 9.16 -13.26 -15.91
N PRO A 13 9.05 -13.69 -14.64
CA PRO A 13 10.20 -13.98 -13.80
C PRO A 13 10.90 -15.27 -14.27
N VAL A 14 12.23 -15.25 -14.35
CA VAL A 14 13.03 -16.37 -14.90
C VAL A 14 13.84 -17.06 -13.81
N ARG A 15 14.54 -16.28 -12.98
CA ARG A 15 15.42 -16.76 -11.91
C ARG A 15 15.70 -15.63 -10.94
N TYR A 16 16.25 -15.94 -9.78
CA TYR A 16 16.79 -14.91 -8.89
C TYR A 16 18.16 -15.31 -8.32
N THR A 17 18.91 -14.32 -7.91
CA THR A 17 20.12 -14.45 -7.09
C THR A 17 20.02 -13.51 -5.91
N TYR A 18 20.82 -13.69 -4.87
CA TYR A 18 20.83 -12.77 -3.72
C TYR A 18 22.24 -12.61 -3.17
N GLU A 19 22.47 -11.47 -2.53
CA GLU A 19 23.70 -11.18 -1.81
C GLU A 19 23.55 -11.54 -0.33
N ASP A 20 24.58 -12.13 0.26
CA ASP A 20 24.69 -12.33 1.71
C ASP A 20 25.48 -11.19 2.39
N ARG A 21 25.56 -11.21 3.74
CA ARG A 21 26.32 -10.22 4.52
C ARG A 21 27.81 -10.13 4.18
N HIS A 22 28.38 -11.16 3.54
CA HIS A 22 29.78 -11.20 3.14
C HIS A 22 30.00 -10.58 1.76
N GLN A 23 28.98 -10.63 0.89
CA GLN A 23 29.00 -10.04 -0.45
C GLN A 23 28.68 -8.54 -0.42
N ASP A 24 27.64 -8.12 0.31
CA ASP A 24 27.36 -6.71 0.62
C ASP A 24 26.86 -6.59 2.06
N SER A 25 27.70 -6.00 2.92
CA SER A 25 27.37 -5.81 4.34
C SER A 25 26.47 -4.59 4.61
N VAL A 26 26.32 -3.69 3.63
CA VAL A 26 25.69 -2.38 3.77
C VAL A 26 24.27 -2.39 3.22
N SER A 27 24.07 -2.82 1.98
CA SER A 27 22.75 -2.84 1.32
C SER A 27 22.63 -4.02 0.36
N PRO A 28 22.67 -5.27 0.85
CA PRO A 28 22.49 -6.44 0.01
C PRO A 28 21.15 -6.42 -0.71
N HIS A 29 21.14 -6.97 -1.93
CA HIS A 29 19.96 -7.09 -2.76
C HIS A 29 19.62 -8.54 -3.07
N LEU A 30 18.33 -8.79 -3.28
CA LEU A 30 17.87 -9.90 -4.11
C LEU A 30 17.68 -9.36 -5.53
N PHE A 31 18.27 -10.05 -6.50
CA PHE A 31 18.13 -9.73 -7.90
C PHE A 31 17.17 -10.72 -8.56
N LEU A 32 15.99 -10.24 -8.96
CA LEU A 32 15.05 -11.00 -9.77
C LEU A 32 15.34 -10.72 -11.25
N PHE A 33 15.60 -11.76 -12.02
CA PHE A 33 15.77 -11.68 -13.46
C PHE A 33 14.46 -12.02 -14.16
N PHE A 34 14.14 -11.26 -15.20
CA PHE A 34 12.85 -11.36 -15.88
C PHE A 34 12.99 -11.12 -17.39
N THR A 35 11.97 -11.49 -18.16
CA THR A 35 11.88 -11.25 -19.61
C THR A 35 10.57 -10.57 -19.95
N ASP A 36 10.57 -9.79 -21.03
CA ASP A 36 9.41 -9.08 -21.58
C ASP A 36 9.39 -9.22 -23.11
N ASP A 37 8.46 -8.54 -23.81
CA ASP A 37 8.33 -8.62 -25.26
C ASP A 37 9.43 -7.86 -26.04
N GLU A 38 10.19 -6.97 -25.38
CA GLU A 38 11.07 -6.00 -26.04
C GLU A 38 12.58 -6.34 -25.94
N ALA A 39 13.03 -7.15 -24.97
CA ALA A 39 14.46 -7.26 -24.65
C ALA A 39 15.00 -8.64 -24.22
N GLU A 40 16.34 -8.69 -24.13
CA GLU A 40 17.10 -9.67 -23.33
C GLU A 40 16.69 -9.62 -21.84
N GLU A 41 17.07 -10.64 -21.07
CA GLU A 41 16.84 -10.76 -19.62
C GLU A 41 17.15 -9.44 -18.86
N GLY A 42 16.12 -8.82 -18.29
CA GLY A 42 16.19 -7.66 -17.41
C GLY A 42 16.39 -8.05 -15.95
N GLN A 43 16.72 -7.07 -15.10
CA GLN A 43 17.02 -7.31 -13.69
C GLN A 43 16.28 -6.32 -12.77
N ALA A 44 15.65 -6.83 -11.72
CA ALA A 44 15.03 -6.07 -10.64
C ALA A 44 15.89 -6.21 -9.37
N ALA A 45 16.37 -5.09 -8.83
CA ALA A 45 17.14 -5.05 -7.60
C ALA A 45 16.22 -4.73 -6.41
N ILE A 46 15.99 -5.73 -5.57
CA ILE A 46 15.09 -5.66 -4.41
C ILE A 46 15.93 -5.56 -3.14
N ASN A 47 15.78 -4.48 -2.39
CA ASN A 47 16.49 -4.31 -1.13
C ASN A 47 16.04 -5.37 -0.10
N ILE A 48 16.99 -6.12 0.43
CA ILE A 48 16.74 -7.12 1.49
C ILE A 48 17.31 -6.67 2.86
N LYS A 49 17.83 -5.45 2.92
CA LYS A 49 18.29 -4.80 4.16
C LYS A 49 18.28 -3.28 3.99
N SER A 50 17.96 -2.56 5.07
CA SER A 50 18.13 -1.10 5.14
C SER A 50 19.60 -0.72 5.36
N GLY A 51 20.09 0.25 4.59
CA GLY A 51 21.41 0.87 4.81
C GLY A 51 21.49 1.79 6.04
N ASP A 52 20.42 1.92 6.83
CA ASP A 52 20.48 2.53 8.17
C ASP A 52 21.00 1.52 9.20
N HIS A 53 22.25 1.71 9.64
CA HIS A 53 22.88 0.83 10.62
C HIS A 53 22.18 0.83 12.00
N ALA A 54 21.41 1.88 12.33
CA ALA A 54 20.65 1.93 13.59
C ALA A 54 19.33 1.14 13.51
N GLU A 55 18.77 0.99 12.31
CA GLU A 55 17.55 0.24 12.05
C GLU A 55 17.61 -0.37 10.64
N SER A 56 18.23 -1.55 10.57
CA SER A 56 18.48 -2.24 9.30
C SER A 56 17.34 -3.17 8.87
N ARG A 57 16.32 -3.32 9.70
CA ARG A 57 15.20 -4.23 9.46
C ARG A 57 14.23 -3.67 8.42
N LEU A 58 13.52 -4.59 7.78
CA LEU A 58 12.46 -4.29 6.82
C LEU A 58 11.10 -4.61 7.46
N ALA A 59 10.11 -3.79 7.12
CA ALA A 59 8.70 -4.13 7.24
C ALA A 59 8.22 -4.69 5.91
N TYR A 60 7.40 -5.73 5.92
CA TYR A 60 6.86 -6.30 4.70
C TYR A 60 5.45 -6.84 4.88
N TRP A 61 4.73 -6.93 3.76
CA TRP A 61 3.40 -7.50 3.65
C TRP A 61 3.40 -8.49 2.48
N THR A 62 3.12 -9.75 2.78
CA THR A 62 2.84 -10.80 1.78
C THR A 62 1.34 -11.03 1.75
N ILE A 63 0.75 -10.94 0.57
CA ILE A 63 -0.72 -11.01 0.39
C ILE A 63 -1.02 -12.13 -0.61
N PRO A 64 -1.26 -13.37 -0.15
CA PRO A 64 -1.47 -14.53 -1.04
C PRO A 64 -2.74 -14.46 -1.90
N HIS A 65 -3.70 -13.60 -1.53
CA HIS A 65 -4.95 -13.42 -2.27
C HIS A 65 -5.22 -11.92 -2.47
N PHE A 66 -4.29 -11.26 -3.15
CA PHE A 66 -4.35 -9.82 -3.37
C PHE A 66 -5.60 -9.44 -4.18
N THR A 67 -6.51 -8.72 -3.53
CA THR A 67 -7.76 -8.27 -4.13
C THR A 67 -7.79 -6.75 -4.10
N HIS A 68 -7.62 -6.12 -5.25
CA HIS A 68 -7.59 -4.66 -5.36
C HIS A 68 -8.04 -4.22 -6.77
N PRO A 69 -8.78 -3.10 -6.92
CA PRO A 69 -9.22 -2.61 -8.24
C PRO A 69 -8.08 -2.33 -9.23
N ILE A 70 -6.84 -2.13 -8.75
CA ILE A 70 -5.67 -1.95 -9.62
C ILE A 70 -5.39 -3.14 -10.53
N THR A 71 -5.78 -4.35 -10.12
CA THR A 71 -5.52 -5.60 -10.86
C THR A 71 -6.17 -5.60 -12.25
N GLU A 72 -7.36 -5.00 -12.41
CA GLU A 72 -8.03 -4.86 -13.72
C GLU A 72 -7.24 -3.95 -14.67
N LYS A 73 -6.58 -2.91 -14.14
CA LYS A 73 -5.70 -2.05 -14.94
C LYS A 73 -4.38 -2.75 -15.29
N LEU A 74 -3.83 -3.54 -14.37
CA LEU A 74 -2.59 -4.28 -14.58
C LEU A 74 -2.73 -5.37 -15.64
N ASP A 75 -3.84 -6.11 -15.65
CA ASP A 75 -4.12 -7.12 -16.68
C ASP A 75 -4.15 -6.52 -18.10
N ALA A 76 -4.54 -5.24 -18.22
CA ALA A 76 -4.63 -4.54 -19.50
C ALA A 76 -3.29 -3.96 -20.01
N LEU A 77 -2.20 -4.05 -19.23
CA LEU A 77 -0.88 -3.57 -19.66
C LEU A 77 -0.25 -4.49 -20.70
N ASN A 78 0.57 -3.91 -21.57
CA ASN A 78 1.47 -4.66 -22.45
C ASN A 78 2.66 -5.22 -21.65
N ASP A 79 3.30 -6.26 -22.17
CA ASP A 79 4.46 -6.92 -21.55
C ASP A 79 5.73 -6.08 -21.81
N SER A 80 5.80 -4.91 -21.18
CA SER A 80 6.93 -3.99 -21.22
C SER A 80 6.92 -3.02 -20.03
N PHE A 81 7.89 -2.10 -19.99
CA PHE A 81 7.92 -1.03 -19.00
C PHE A 81 6.96 0.11 -19.37
N GLN A 82 6.01 0.39 -18.48
CA GLN A 82 5.13 1.55 -18.56
C GLN A 82 5.64 2.65 -17.62
N LEU A 83 6.11 3.77 -18.19
CA LEU A 83 6.46 4.97 -17.42
C LEU A 83 5.18 5.57 -16.82
N LEU A 84 5.20 5.82 -15.51
CA LEU A 84 4.11 6.46 -14.78
C LEU A 84 4.46 7.89 -14.37
N ALA A 85 5.75 8.15 -14.09
CA ALA A 85 6.23 9.47 -13.67
C ALA A 85 5.72 10.60 -14.57
N GLY A 86 5.07 11.61 -13.96
CA GLY A 86 4.54 12.79 -14.66
C GLY A 86 3.30 12.54 -15.53
N THR A 87 2.71 11.35 -15.48
CA THR A 87 1.47 11.01 -16.18
C THR A 87 0.26 11.10 -15.25
N SER A 88 -0.95 11.05 -15.80
CA SER A 88 -2.19 10.96 -15.00
C SER A 88 -2.32 9.68 -14.19
N GLU A 89 -1.51 8.64 -14.49
CA GLU A 89 -1.51 7.39 -13.74
C GLU A 89 -0.64 7.47 -12.47
N GLN A 90 0.13 8.55 -12.28
CA GLN A 90 0.87 8.84 -11.05
C GLN A 90 0.01 9.66 -10.08
N GLY A 91 -1.04 9.05 -9.55
CA GLY A 91 -1.96 9.72 -8.65
C GLY A 91 -3.14 8.86 -8.20
N PRO A 92 -4.11 9.47 -7.51
CA PRO A 92 -5.29 8.79 -6.99
C PRO A 92 -6.08 8.06 -8.08
N GLY A 93 -6.33 6.77 -7.86
CA GLY A 93 -7.02 5.91 -8.83
C GLY A 93 -6.20 5.57 -10.08
N GLY A 94 -4.93 5.98 -10.16
CA GLY A 94 -3.99 5.62 -11.22
C GLY A 94 -3.40 4.21 -11.08
N LEU A 95 -2.30 3.95 -11.79
CA LEU A 95 -1.51 2.72 -11.68
C LEU A 95 -0.42 2.80 -10.60
N ALA A 96 -0.05 4.00 -10.16
CA ALA A 96 1.02 4.17 -9.17
C ALA A 96 0.65 3.60 -7.80
N LEU A 97 1.62 3.01 -7.11
CA LEU A 97 1.45 2.52 -5.75
C LEU A 97 1.68 3.63 -4.74
N ASP A 98 0.85 3.63 -3.70
CA ASP A 98 1.04 4.43 -2.49
C ASP A 98 0.55 3.61 -1.29
N TYR A 99 1.45 3.28 -0.37
CA TYR A 99 1.19 2.37 0.76
C TYR A 99 0.24 3.01 1.79
N ILE A 100 0.18 4.34 1.83
CA ILE A 100 -0.68 5.09 2.74
C ILE A 100 -2.01 5.38 2.07
N ARG A 101 -2.03 5.91 0.85
CA ARG A 101 -3.24 6.40 0.16
C ARG A 101 -3.93 5.33 -0.68
N GLY A 102 -3.17 4.36 -1.18
CA GLY A 102 -3.63 3.37 -2.15
C GLY A 102 -4.49 2.24 -1.59
N ASN A 103 -4.61 2.09 -0.26
CA ASN A 103 -5.41 1.00 0.37
C ASN A 103 -5.02 -0.41 -0.12
N LEU A 104 -3.71 -0.62 -0.32
CA LEU A 104 -3.14 -1.86 -0.85
C LEU A 104 -3.17 -3.01 0.16
N PHE A 105 -3.10 -2.70 1.46
CA PHE A 105 -3.05 -3.68 2.54
C PHE A 105 -3.51 -3.07 3.87
N ARG A 106 -3.82 -3.94 4.84
CA ARG A 106 -3.99 -3.52 6.24
C ARG A 106 -2.62 -3.35 6.87
N ARG A 107 -2.39 -2.17 7.44
CA ARG A 107 -1.09 -1.78 8.01
C ARG A 107 -0.64 -2.75 9.11
N SER A 108 -1.57 -3.17 9.97
CA SER A 108 -1.35 -4.09 11.10
C SER A 108 -0.86 -5.48 10.72
N ASP A 109 -1.12 -5.93 9.49
CA ASP A 109 -0.82 -7.29 9.04
C ASP A 109 0.65 -7.46 8.63
N GLY A 110 1.41 -6.36 8.69
CA GLY A 110 2.82 -6.34 8.34
C GLY A 110 3.68 -7.08 9.35
N ARG A 111 4.81 -7.58 8.88
CA ARG A 111 5.81 -8.25 9.70
C ARG A 111 7.13 -7.51 9.62
N ILE A 112 7.90 -7.59 10.70
CA ILE A 112 9.27 -7.10 10.74
C ILE A 112 10.20 -8.26 11.02
N LEU A 113 11.08 -8.53 10.07
CA LEU A 113 12.14 -9.52 10.21
C LEU A 113 13.53 -8.86 10.09
N GLY A 114 14.52 -9.57 10.58
CA GLY A 114 15.92 -9.26 10.27
C GLY A 114 16.25 -9.59 8.82
N HIS A 115 17.50 -9.36 8.45
CA HIS A 115 18.08 -9.92 7.24
C HIS A 115 19.18 -10.91 7.67
N ASP A 116 19.36 -11.99 6.90
CA ASP A 116 20.49 -12.91 7.01
C ASP A 116 20.69 -13.49 8.42
N VAL A 117 19.59 -14.01 8.98
CA VAL A 117 19.57 -14.66 10.29
C VAL A 117 19.62 -16.17 10.06
N GLU A 118 20.49 -16.89 10.77
CA GLU A 118 20.58 -18.34 10.60
C GLU A 118 19.36 -19.05 11.18
N GLY A 119 18.75 -19.95 10.39
CA GLY A 119 17.55 -20.72 10.75
C GLY A 119 16.36 -20.35 9.87
N PRO A 120 15.31 -21.18 9.81
CA PRO A 120 14.14 -20.89 8.98
C PRO A 120 13.21 -19.84 9.59
N ASP A 121 12.46 -19.16 8.72
CA ASP A 121 11.35 -18.26 9.01
C ASP A 121 11.73 -17.04 9.86
N ASN A 122 12.97 -16.57 9.74
CA ASN A 122 13.51 -15.53 10.61
C ASN A 122 14.14 -14.33 9.88
N ASP A 123 14.23 -14.39 8.54
CA ASP A 123 14.68 -13.28 7.71
C ASP A 123 13.80 -13.05 6.47
N ILE A 124 14.04 -11.93 5.78
CA ILE A 124 13.27 -11.55 4.59
C ILE A 124 13.46 -12.52 3.42
N LEU A 125 14.62 -13.19 3.29
CA LEU A 125 14.86 -14.13 2.20
C LEU A 125 13.99 -15.37 2.34
N ASP A 126 13.75 -15.84 3.56
CA ASP A 126 12.84 -16.96 3.84
C ASP A 126 11.40 -16.68 3.39
N GLU A 127 10.98 -15.41 3.40
CA GLU A 127 9.65 -14.99 2.95
C GLU A 127 9.59 -14.76 1.44
N LEU A 128 10.67 -14.21 0.85
CA LEU A 128 10.73 -13.90 -0.58
C LEU A 128 10.91 -15.13 -1.46
N LYS A 129 11.83 -16.04 -1.10
CA LYS A 129 12.20 -17.17 -1.93
C LYS A 129 11.00 -18.05 -2.31
N PRO A 130 10.11 -18.47 -1.38
CA PRO A 130 8.97 -19.31 -1.73
C PRO A 130 7.99 -18.64 -2.70
N ILE A 131 7.80 -17.32 -2.61
CA ILE A 131 6.93 -16.56 -3.51
C ILE A 131 7.53 -16.53 -4.92
N LEU A 132 8.83 -16.22 -5.03
CA LEU A 132 9.53 -16.16 -6.31
C LEU A 132 9.66 -17.54 -6.95
N ASP A 133 9.96 -18.59 -6.17
CA ASP A 133 10.02 -19.97 -6.65
C ASP A 133 8.67 -20.42 -7.24
N ARG A 134 7.56 -20.10 -6.56
CA ARG A 134 6.21 -20.36 -7.09
C ARG A 134 5.95 -19.57 -8.38
N ALA A 135 6.26 -18.28 -8.39
CA ALA A 135 6.03 -17.42 -9.55
C ALA A 135 6.80 -17.91 -10.79
N ILE A 136 8.07 -18.27 -10.63
CA ILE A 136 8.92 -18.83 -11.70
C ILE A 136 8.37 -20.19 -12.16
N SER A 137 8.07 -21.08 -11.21
CA SER A 137 7.61 -22.44 -11.54
C SER A 137 6.25 -22.46 -12.24
N ALA A 138 5.38 -21.49 -11.92
CA ALA A 138 4.05 -21.35 -12.49
C ALA A 138 4.02 -20.50 -13.78
N ASP A 139 5.16 -20.01 -14.26
CA ASP A 139 5.24 -19.03 -15.35
C ASP A 139 4.29 -17.82 -15.13
N ALA A 140 4.23 -17.37 -13.87
CA ALA A 140 3.35 -16.27 -13.46
C ALA A 140 3.78 -14.96 -14.13
N THR A 141 2.86 -14.02 -14.26
CA THR A 141 3.21 -12.65 -14.68
C THR A 141 3.60 -11.84 -13.45
N VAL A 142 4.72 -11.12 -13.51
CA VAL A 142 5.16 -10.21 -12.45
C VAL A 142 5.00 -8.76 -12.90
N TYR A 143 4.47 -7.93 -12.01
CA TYR A 143 4.38 -6.48 -12.12
C TYR A 143 5.35 -5.88 -11.12
N ILE A 144 6.41 -5.27 -11.62
CA ILE A 144 7.52 -4.74 -10.83
C ILE A 144 7.44 -3.22 -10.81
N TYR A 145 7.24 -2.64 -9.63
CA TYR A 145 7.15 -1.20 -9.44
C TYR A 145 8.45 -0.63 -8.87
N GLY A 146 8.87 0.51 -9.41
CA GLY A 146 10.08 1.20 -8.96
C GLY A 146 10.62 2.18 -9.99
N SER A 147 11.90 2.54 -9.85
CA SER A 147 12.64 3.39 -10.78
C SER A 147 13.29 2.55 -11.88
N ARG A 148 13.07 2.90 -13.15
CA ARG A 148 13.81 2.23 -14.24
C ARG A 148 15.28 2.65 -14.24
N PHE A 149 16.19 1.69 -14.38
CA PHE A 149 17.60 1.98 -14.57
C PHE A 149 17.84 2.87 -15.80
N SER A 150 18.86 3.73 -15.71
CA SER A 150 19.26 4.63 -16.80
C SER A 150 19.71 3.90 -18.07
N ASN A 151 20.21 2.66 -17.95
CA ASN A 151 20.56 1.79 -19.07
C ASN A 151 19.33 1.11 -19.73
N GLY A 152 18.14 1.29 -19.15
CA GLY A 152 16.88 0.73 -19.62
C GLY A 152 16.70 -0.78 -19.40
N LYS A 153 17.67 -1.48 -18.79
CA LYS A 153 17.72 -2.95 -18.65
C LYS A 153 17.37 -3.46 -17.24
N GLY A 154 16.68 -2.67 -16.44
CA GLY A 154 16.27 -3.12 -15.12
C GLY A 154 15.56 -2.05 -14.31
N ILE A 155 15.28 -2.38 -13.05
CA ILE A 155 14.46 -1.59 -12.14
C ILE A 155 14.95 -1.75 -10.69
N HIS A 156 14.89 -0.67 -9.89
CA HIS A 156 15.25 -0.62 -8.46
C HIS A 156 14.27 0.27 -7.69
N ASP A 157 14.57 0.60 -6.43
CA ASP A 157 13.66 1.32 -5.52
C ASP A 157 12.31 0.58 -5.34
N ILE A 158 12.38 -0.76 -5.24
CA ILE A 158 11.23 -1.68 -5.15
C ILE A 158 10.77 -1.80 -3.68
N HIS A 159 10.52 -0.65 -3.05
CA HIS A 159 10.04 -0.53 -1.67
C HIS A 159 9.25 0.79 -1.51
N MET A 160 8.68 1.03 -0.34
CA MET A 160 8.05 2.31 0.00
C MET A 160 9.04 3.47 -0.19
N ASN A 161 8.66 4.46 -0.99
CA ASN A 161 9.50 5.60 -1.39
C ASN A 161 8.98 6.91 -0.79
N GLN A 162 8.48 6.81 0.45
CA GLN A 162 8.00 7.92 1.26
C GLN A 162 8.22 7.64 2.75
N GLY A 163 8.08 8.67 3.58
CA GLY A 163 8.25 8.56 5.04
C GLY A 163 9.71 8.43 5.49
N ASN A 164 10.68 8.67 4.61
CA ASN A 164 12.10 8.70 4.96
C ASN A 164 12.45 9.93 5.80
N SER A 165 13.50 9.82 6.61
CA SER A 165 14.01 10.92 7.43
C SER A 165 15.51 11.15 7.25
N ARG A 166 16.06 12.16 7.93
CA ARG A 166 17.49 12.52 7.89
C ARG A 166 18.00 12.73 6.45
N ARG A 167 19.03 12.00 6.04
CA ARG A 167 19.72 12.15 4.75
C ARG A 167 18.97 11.59 3.54
N TRP A 168 17.84 10.92 3.76
CA TRP A 168 17.03 10.26 2.72
C TRP A 168 15.72 10.99 2.45
N LYS A 169 15.53 12.19 3.05
CA LYS A 169 14.29 12.96 2.90
C LYS A 169 14.03 13.36 1.45
N GLN A 170 15.07 13.57 0.66
CA GLN A 170 14.92 14.00 -0.73
C GLN A 170 14.30 12.92 -1.63
N ASP A 171 14.22 11.66 -1.17
CA ASP A 171 13.71 10.54 -1.95
C ASP A 171 12.20 10.35 -1.73
N ASN A 172 11.62 11.08 -0.77
CA ASN A 172 10.20 11.04 -0.45
C ASN A 172 9.33 11.64 -1.56
N GLY A 173 8.20 10.99 -1.79
CA GLY A 173 7.14 11.45 -2.67
C GLY A 173 5.94 10.52 -2.62
N VAL A 174 4.76 11.07 -2.87
CA VAL A 174 3.50 10.32 -2.92
C VAL A 174 3.34 9.62 -4.28
N PHE A 175 2.58 8.53 -4.32
CA PHE A 175 2.31 7.78 -5.57
C PHE A 175 3.57 7.40 -6.36
N GLN A 176 4.59 6.92 -5.66
CA GLN A 176 5.84 6.43 -6.26
C GLN A 176 6.44 5.25 -5.49
N ASP A 177 5.63 4.57 -4.69
CA ASP A 177 6.11 3.41 -3.93
C ASP A 177 6.39 2.24 -4.89
N GLY A 178 7.43 1.48 -4.58
CA GLY A 178 7.78 0.24 -5.27
C GLY A 178 7.07 -0.98 -4.67
N GLY A 179 7.26 -2.14 -5.30
CA GLY A 179 6.68 -3.40 -4.85
C GLY A 179 6.52 -4.41 -5.97
N LEU A 180 6.08 -5.62 -5.63
CA LEU A 180 5.77 -6.67 -6.59
C LEU A 180 4.29 -7.04 -6.50
N ILE A 181 3.63 -7.16 -7.64
CA ILE A 181 2.32 -7.79 -7.76
C ILE A 181 2.46 -8.95 -8.75
N LEU A 182 1.93 -10.11 -8.42
CA LEU A 182 2.09 -11.35 -9.18
C LEU A 182 0.72 -11.86 -9.62
N ARG A 183 0.59 -12.19 -10.90
CA ARG A 183 -0.60 -12.80 -11.48
C ARG A 183 -0.33 -14.25 -11.82
N PHE A 184 -0.94 -15.14 -11.05
CA PHE A 184 -1.08 -16.57 -11.34
C PHE A 184 -2.38 -16.80 -12.13
N ASP A 185 -2.61 -18.01 -12.64
CA ASP A 185 -3.81 -18.31 -13.45
C ASP A 185 -5.12 -18.00 -12.69
N ASP A 186 -5.20 -18.39 -11.42
CA ASP A 186 -6.43 -18.39 -10.62
C ASP A 186 -6.49 -17.26 -9.58
N HIS A 187 -5.35 -16.65 -9.23
CA HIS A 187 -5.29 -15.60 -8.21
C HIS A 187 -4.20 -14.56 -8.47
N TRP A 188 -4.15 -13.57 -7.58
CA TRP A 188 -3.08 -12.57 -7.51
C TRP A 188 -2.39 -12.69 -6.15
N GLU A 189 -1.06 -12.57 -6.14
CA GLU A 189 -0.28 -12.35 -4.92
C GLU A 189 0.33 -10.94 -4.96
N ALA A 190 0.65 -10.37 -3.79
CA ALA A 190 1.42 -9.12 -3.72
C ALA A 190 2.46 -9.17 -2.60
N LEU A 191 3.56 -8.46 -2.84
CA LEU A 191 4.64 -8.25 -1.90
C LEU A 191 4.97 -6.76 -1.85
N PHE A 192 4.86 -6.21 -0.64
CA PHE A 192 5.18 -4.83 -0.35
C PHE A 192 6.25 -4.76 0.73
N ILE A 193 7.24 -3.88 0.57
CA ILE A 193 8.39 -3.74 1.46
C ILE A 193 8.54 -2.27 1.83
N ALA A 194 8.83 -1.99 3.10
CA ALA A 194 9.22 -0.68 3.60
C ALA A 194 10.43 -0.81 4.53
N PHE A 195 11.23 0.24 4.68
CA PHE A 195 12.23 0.29 5.73
C PHE A 195 11.53 0.47 7.08
N ALA A 196 11.94 -0.28 8.10
CA ALA A 196 11.28 -0.23 9.41
C ALA A 196 11.35 1.18 10.06
N SER A 197 12.33 2.00 9.66
CA SER A 197 12.49 3.38 10.12
C SER A 197 11.57 4.41 9.44
N GLN A 198 10.89 4.05 8.36
CA GLN A 198 9.99 4.96 7.64
C GLN A 198 8.71 5.24 8.45
N ALA A 199 8.18 6.44 8.23
CA ALA A 199 6.96 6.91 8.85
C ALA A 199 5.73 6.16 8.31
N VAL A 200 4.79 5.83 9.21
CA VAL A 200 3.51 5.19 8.82
C VAL A 200 2.48 6.19 8.28
N HIS A 201 2.74 7.49 8.49
CA HIS A 201 1.97 8.62 7.98
C HIS A 201 2.91 9.63 7.33
N THR A 202 2.44 10.23 6.24
CA THR A 202 3.20 11.24 5.51
C THR A 202 2.32 12.42 5.12
N GLU A 203 2.95 13.57 4.92
CA GLU A 203 2.31 14.78 4.42
C GLU A 203 1.74 14.57 3.02
N ASP A 204 0.57 15.16 2.81
CA ASP A 204 -0.04 15.35 1.50
C ASP A 204 0.40 16.69 0.88
N GLY A 205 -0.03 16.95 -0.36
CA GLY A 205 0.14 18.24 -1.03
C GLY A 205 1.49 18.41 -1.74
N PRO A 206 1.65 19.48 -2.54
CA PRO A 206 2.73 19.57 -3.53
C PRO A 206 4.10 19.90 -2.95
N ASP A 207 4.18 20.60 -1.81
CA ASP A 207 5.44 21.15 -1.31
C ASP A 207 6.26 20.14 -0.49
N ASP A 208 5.57 19.26 0.23
CA ASP A 208 6.17 18.36 1.21
C ASP A 208 5.65 16.92 1.10
N ALA A 209 5.06 16.58 -0.05
CA ALA A 209 4.49 15.27 -0.33
C ALA A 209 5.44 14.12 0.09
N GLY A 210 4.89 13.17 0.84
CA GLY A 210 5.61 11.96 1.25
C GLY A 210 6.59 12.18 2.41
N GLN A 211 6.73 13.39 2.95
CA GLN A 211 7.55 13.64 4.14
C GLN A 211 6.86 13.10 5.41
N PRO A 212 7.60 12.64 6.43
CA PRO A 212 7.01 12.13 7.68
C PRO A 212 6.03 13.09 8.35
N LEU A 213 4.90 12.57 8.82
CA LEU A 213 3.89 13.34 9.56
C LEU A 213 3.66 12.75 10.96
N PRO A 214 3.90 13.52 12.06
CA PRO A 214 4.54 14.84 12.11
C PRO A 214 6.02 14.79 11.71
N ARG A 215 6.63 15.94 11.35
CA ARG A 215 8.03 16.00 10.90
C ARG A 215 9.07 15.45 11.89
N THR A 216 8.73 15.43 13.18
CA THR A 216 9.57 14.89 14.25
C THR A 216 8.71 14.05 15.19
N GLY A 217 9.28 12.99 15.76
CA GLY A 217 8.56 12.09 16.66
C GLY A 217 7.42 11.32 15.99
N PHE A 218 7.47 11.13 14.66
CA PHE A 218 6.50 10.33 13.92
C PHE A 218 6.53 8.86 14.34
N MET A 219 5.39 8.22 14.16
CA MET A 219 5.24 6.77 14.28
C MET A 219 5.96 6.09 13.11
N THR A 220 6.79 5.10 13.40
CA THR A 220 7.51 4.30 12.39
C THR A 220 6.90 2.92 12.25
N TRP A 221 7.17 2.25 11.12
CA TRP A 221 6.80 0.83 10.96
C TRP A 221 7.41 -0.04 12.07
N ALA A 222 8.65 0.23 12.48
CA ALA A 222 9.33 -0.43 13.59
C ALA A 222 8.53 -0.36 14.88
N ARG A 223 7.90 0.79 15.17
CA ARG A 223 7.08 0.97 16.37
C ARG A 223 5.72 0.30 16.22
N LEU A 224 5.07 0.46 15.07
CA LEU A 224 3.74 -0.09 14.81
C LEU A 224 3.75 -1.64 14.81
N LEU A 225 4.76 -2.25 14.19
CA LEU A 225 4.81 -3.70 13.93
C LEU A 225 5.75 -4.47 14.90
N ALA A 226 6.31 -3.80 15.92
CA ALA A 226 7.39 -4.34 16.75
C ALA A 226 7.07 -5.74 17.34
N PRO A 227 7.78 -6.83 16.96
CA PRO A 227 7.45 -8.21 17.36
C PRO A 227 7.57 -8.52 18.87
N ARG A 228 8.04 -7.59 19.71
CA ARG A 228 8.30 -7.81 21.16
C ARG A 228 7.50 -6.97 22.16
N ARG A 229 6.49 -6.20 21.73
CA ARG A 229 5.59 -5.55 22.68
C ARG A 229 4.50 -6.52 23.13
N THR A 230 4.15 -6.48 24.42
CA THR A 230 2.98 -7.19 24.98
C THR A 230 1.73 -6.72 24.23
N GLY A 231 0.69 -7.56 24.20
CA GLY A 231 -0.56 -7.26 23.47
C GLY A 231 -1.12 -5.88 23.83
N GLU A 232 -1.15 -5.54 25.12
CA GLU A 232 -1.68 -4.27 25.63
C GLU A 232 -1.02 -3.02 25.00
N ASP A 233 0.32 -2.93 24.95
CA ASP A 233 1.01 -1.74 24.40
C ASP A 233 0.83 -1.60 22.89
N ARG A 234 0.68 -2.71 22.16
CA ARG A 234 0.41 -2.67 20.71
C ARG A 234 -1.03 -2.28 20.44
N ASP A 235 -1.94 -2.84 21.21
CA ASP A 235 -3.36 -2.58 21.08
C ASP A 235 -3.65 -1.10 21.37
N ASP A 236 -2.95 -0.47 22.31
CA ASP A 236 -3.09 0.96 22.60
C ASP A 236 -2.59 1.87 21.46
N ASP A 237 -1.38 1.63 20.91
CA ASP A 237 -0.84 2.43 19.79
C ASP A 237 -1.70 2.25 18.52
N ASP A 238 -2.16 1.02 18.22
CA ASP A 238 -3.06 0.72 17.08
C ASP A 238 -4.45 1.35 17.28
N LEU A 239 -5.02 1.23 18.47
CA LEU A 239 -6.32 1.83 18.80
C LEU A 239 -6.27 3.36 18.73
N ALA A 240 -5.16 3.97 19.14
CA ALA A 240 -4.96 5.42 19.04
C ALA A 240 -4.81 5.89 17.58
N ASP A 241 -4.14 5.10 16.74
CA ASP A 241 -3.92 5.42 15.33
C ASP A 241 -5.15 5.15 14.45
N SER A 242 -5.87 4.07 14.75
CA SER A 242 -7.04 3.59 14.04
C SER A 242 -8.20 3.33 15.02
N PRO A 243 -8.85 4.37 15.59
CA PRO A 243 -9.94 4.17 16.55
C PRO A 243 -11.29 3.83 15.89
N VAL A 244 -11.45 4.15 14.61
CA VAL A 244 -12.70 4.00 13.84
C VAL A 244 -12.41 3.32 12.51
N PHE A 245 -13.24 2.33 12.14
CA PHE A 245 -13.08 1.49 10.96
C PHE A 245 -14.26 1.67 10.02
N ILE A 246 -13.99 1.44 8.74
CA ILE A 246 -15.03 1.28 7.72
C ILE A 246 -15.37 -0.20 7.69
N THR A 247 -16.60 -0.54 8.07
CA THR A 247 -17.06 -1.94 8.14
C THR A 247 -18.00 -2.29 7.00
N GLN A 248 -18.73 -1.32 6.46
CA GLN A 248 -19.63 -1.53 5.33
C GLN A 248 -19.67 -0.33 4.40
N ALA A 249 -19.98 -0.57 3.13
CA ALA A 249 -20.34 0.48 2.19
C ALA A 249 -21.47 0.01 1.27
N LEU A 250 -22.50 0.84 1.11
CA LEU A 250 -23.48 0.69 0.05
C LEU A 250 -22.93 1.37 -1.19
N VAL A 251 -22.34 0.59 -2.09
CA VAL A 251 -21.72 1.07 -3.32
C VAL A 251 -22.75 1.03 -4.44
N ASN A 252 -22.99 2.18 -5.08
CA ASN A 252 -23.85 2.34 -6.26
C ASN A 252 -25.12 1.44 -6.26
N PRO A 253 -26.14 1.76 -5.45
CA PRO A 253 -27.44 1.11 -5.57
C PRO A 253 -28.00 1.32 -7.00
N PRO A 254 -28.93 0.47 -7.50
CA PRO A 254 -29.36 0.46 -8.91
C PRO A 254 -29.50 1.86 -9.55
N GLY A 255 -28.65 2.19 -10.54
CA GLY A 255 -28.49 3.54 -11.08
C GLY A 255 -27.33 3.67 -12.09
N ARG A 256 -27.11 4.88 -12.65
CA ARG A 256 -25.97 5.15 -13.56
C ARG A 256 -24.67 5.27 -12.75
N ASN A 257 -23.57 4.72 -13.26
CA ASN A 257 -22.24 4.81 -12.62
C ASN A 257 -21.87 6.27 -12.31
N GLN A 258 -21.32 6.51 -11.12
CA GLN A 258 -20.94 7.83 -10.60
C GLN A 258 -22.08 8.86 -10.54
N GLN A 259 -23.33 8.40 -10.44
CA GLN A 259 -24.49 9.25 -10.17
C GLN A 259 -25.21 8.73 -8.93
N PRO A 260 -25.74 9.60 -8.05
CA PRO A 260 -26.54 9.15 -6.92
C PRO A 260 -27.72 8.29 -7.43
N GLY A 261 -27.82 7.05 -6.96
CA GLY A 261 -28.99 6.20 -7.18
C GLY A 261 -30.23 6.72 -6.44
N THR A 262 -31.32 5.96 -6.42
CA THR A 262 -32.53 6.32 -5.66
C THR A 262 -32.34 6.28 -4.13
N ALA A 263 -31.33 5.54 -3.66
CA ALA A 263 -30.79 5.64 -2.30
C ALA A 263 -29.39 6.24 -2.38
N PRO A 264 -28.99 7.11 -1.43
CA PRO A 264 -27.63 7.63 -1.41
C PRO A 264 -26.65 6.49 -1.13
N GLU A 265 -25.46 6.56 -1.71
CA GLU A 265 -24.35 5.71 -1.33
C GLU A 265 -23.93 6.04 0.10
N THR A 266 -23.56 5.02 0.86
CA THR A 266 -23.26 5.20 2.27
C THR A 266 -22.02 4.44 2.70
N VAL A 267 -21.32 4.96 3.70
CA VAL A 267 -20.21 4.30 4.38
C VAL A 267 -20.56 4.15 5.85
N THR A 268 -20.48 2.93 6.37
CA THR A 268 -20.69 2.62 7.78
C THR A 268 -19.37 2.64 8.52
N LEU A 269 -19.31 3.46 9.55
CA LEU A 269 -18.17 3.64 10.44
C LEU A 269 -18.46 2.93 11.77
N THR A 270 -17.47 2.22 12.31
CA THR A 270 -17.55 1.51 13.59
C THR A 270 -16.44 1.97 14.51
N ASN A 271 -16.80 2.39 15.72
CA ASN A 271 -15.86 2.76 16.77
C ASN A 271 -15.48 1.51 17.55
N ARG A 272 -14.20 1.14 17.61
CA ARG A 272 -13.74 0.01 18.42
C ARG A 272 -13.21 0.43 19.80
N THR A 273 -13.33 1.70 20.14
CA THR A 273 -12.93 2.23 21.45
C THR A 273 -14.08 2.13 22.45
N ASN A 274 -13.71 2.08 23.73
CA ASN A 274 -14.66 2.13 24.85
C ASN A 274 -15.13 3.56 25.20
N GLN A 275 -14.86 4.55 24.33
CA GLN A 275 -15.23 5.95 24.54
C GLN A 275 -16.09 6.47 23.39
N LYS A 276 -16.96 7.44 23.70
CA LYS A 276 -17.68 8.20 22.68
C LYS A 276 -16.71 9.11 21.93
N LEU A 277 -16.75 9.09 20.59
CA LEU A 277 -15.91 9.95 19.74
C LEU A 277 -16.73 11.00 19.02
N ASP A 278 -16.17 12.20 18.89
CA ASP A 278 -16.66 13.28 18.03
C ASP A 278 -16.00 13.19 16.66
N LEU A 279 -16.81 13.10 15.60
CA LEU A 279 -16.34 12.97 14.22
C LEU A 279 -16.33 14.32 13.48
N SER A 280 -16.48 15.44 14.19
CA SER A 280 -16.43 16.78 13.59
C SER A 280 -15.12 16.98 12.81
N LYS A 281 -15.25 17.46 11.56
CA LYS A 281 -14.15 17.66 10.58
C LYS A 281 -13.49 16.39 10.03
N TRP A 282 -13.96 15.21 10.41
CA TRP A 282 -13.54 13.97 9.76
C TRP A 282 -14.04 13.93 8.32
N LYS A 283 -13.36 13.17 7.48
CA LYS A 283 -13.68 13.07 6.05
C LYS A 283 -13.63 11.62 5.58
N VAL A 284 -14.51 11.28 4.66
CA VAL A 284 -14.45 10.04 3.90
C VAL A 284 -14.09 10.40 2.47
N LEU A 285 -13.03 9.80 1.94
CA LEU A 285 -12.57 10.01 0.57
C LEU A 285 -12.92 8.81 -0.31
N ASN A 286 -13.26 9.09 -1.57
CA ASN A 286 -13.33 8.06 -2.60
C ASN A 286 -11.97 7.88 -3.30
N THR A 287 -11.95 7.05 -4.36
CA THR A 287 -10.74 6.66 -5.10
C THR A 287 -10.00 7.84 -5.75
N THR A 288 -10.74 8.87 -6.15
CA THR A 288 -10.21 10.09 -6.76
C THR A 288 -9.96 11.20 -5.74
N GLU A 289 -9.95 10.87 -4.44
CA GLU A 289 -9.78 11.79 -3.32
C GLU A 289 -10.86 12.89 -3.24
N GLN A 290 -12.02 12.69 -3.87
CA GLN A 290 -13.18 13.53 -3.59
C GLN A 290 -13.61 13.28 -2.14
N ALA A 291 -13.93 14.36 -1.42
CA ALA A 291 -14.15 14.31 0.01
C ALA A 291 -15.63 14.51 0.38
N GLN A 292 -16.15 13.60 1.18
CA GLN A 292 -17.36 13.80 1.96
C GLN A 292 -16.97 14.18 3.39
N GLU A 293 -17.36 15.37 3.83
CA GLU A 293 -17.21 15.74 5.25
C GLU A 293 -18.25 15.00 6.09
N VAL A 294 -17.83 14.48 7.24
CA VAL A 294 -18.74 13.88 8.21
C VAL A 294 -19.60 15.01 8.82
N PRO A 295 -20.93 14.86 8.93
CA PRO A 295 -21.81 15.91 9.44
C PRO A 295 -21.35 16.46 10.79
N SER A 296 -21.33 17.79 10.92
CA SER A 296 -20.94 18.47 12.16
C SER A 296 -21.80 18.03 13.34
N GLY A 297 -21.16 17.73 14.47
CA GLY A 297 -21.85 17.24 15.67
C GLY A 297 -22.25 15.76 15.61
N LEU A 298 -21.89 15.01 14.56
CA LEU A 298 -22.03 13.56 14.56
C LEU A 298 -21.04 12.95 15.57
N HIS A 299 -21.58 12.11 16.45
CA HIS A 299 -20.78 11.35 17.41
C HIS A 299 -21.07 9.87 17.25
N ILE A 300 -20.06 9.06 17.52
CA ILE A 300 -20.18 7.61 17.58
C ILE A 300 -20.00 7.15 19.03
N ALA A 301 -20.95 6.36 19.54
CA ALA A 301 -20.87 5.81 20.89
C ALA A 301 -19.68 4.83 21.01
N ALA A 302 -19.29 4.51 22.24
CA ALA A 302 -18.39 3.40 22.51
C ALA A 302 -18.94 2.12 21.86
N ASP A 303 -18.09 1.38 21.14
CA ASP A 303 -18.47 0.16 20.38
C ASP A 303 -19.63 0.35 19.38
N GLY A 304 -19.95 1.61 19.05
CA GLY A 304 -21.11 1.99 18.25
C GLY A 304 -20.81 2.04 16.75
N THR A 305 -21.86 2.25 15.97
CA THR A 305 -21.79 2.43 14.52
C THR A 305 -22.55 3.66 14.08
N VAL A 306 -22.07 4.36 13.05
CA VAL A 306 -22.81 5.42 12.35
C VAL A 306 -22.68 5.26 10.84
N THR A 307 -23.64 5.78 10.09
CA THR A 307 -23.62 5.77 8.62
C THR A 307 -23.46 7.19 8.10
N VAL A 308 -22.57 7.35 7.12
CA VAL A 308 -22.29 8.62 6.43
C VAL A 308 -22.74 8.50 4.98
N GLU A 309 -23.63 9.38 4.54
CA GLU A 309 -24.02 9.49 3.13
C GLU A 309 -22.92 10.16 2.32
N MET A 310 -22.73 9.75 1.06
CA MET A 310 -21.59 10.15 0.22
C MET A 310 -21.96 11.03 -1.01
N PRO A 311 -22.87 12.02 -0.93
CA PRO A 311 -23.28 12.80 -2.11
C PRO A 311 -22.17 13.62 -2.77
N HIS A 312 -21.07 13.91 -2.05
CA HIS A 312 -19.94 14.68 -2.55
C HIS A 312 -18.71 13.84 -2.92
N ALA A 313 -18.75 12.53 -2.65
CA ALA A 313 -17.65 11.61 -2.93
C ALA A 313 -18.22 10.25 -3.35
N PRO A 314 -18.88 10.17 -4.53
CA PRO A 314 -19.57 8.97 -4.96
C PRO A 314 -18.62 7.76 -5.08
N LEU A 315 -19.17 6.57 -4.85
CA LEU A 315 -18.48 5.29 -4.87
C LEU A 315 -18.63 4.63 -6.26
N SER A 316 -17.56 4.06 -6.78
CA SER A 316 -17.54 3.52 -8.15
C SER A 316 -18.13 2.11 -8.19
N ASN A 317 -19.01 1.81 -9.15
CA ASN A 317 -19.47 0.43 -9.36
C ASN A 317 -18.48 -0.47 -10.11
N LEU A 318 -17.34 0.09 -10.51
CA LEU A 318 -16.24 -0.63 -11.16
C LEU A 318 -15.18 -1.08 -10.14
N GLY A 319 -15.50 -1.00 -8.84
CA GLY A 319 -14.51 -1.14 -7.79
C GLY A 319 -13.83 0.20 -7.50
N GLY A 320 -13.17 0.26 -6.34
CA GLY A 320 -12.52 1.46 -5.85
C GLY A 320 -11.99 1.29 -4.44
N THR A 321 -11.57 2.41 -3.88
CA THR A 321 -11.08 2.57 -2.52
C THR A 321 -11.92 3.59 -1.75
N ILE A 322 -11.98 3.43 -0.43
CA ILE A 322 -12.63 4.33 0.52
C ILE A 322 -11.65 4.59 1.65
N THR A 323 -11.34 5.87 1.91
CA THR A 323 -10.36 6.26 2.94
C THR A 323 -11.03 7.12 3.99
N LEU A 324 -10.82 6.80 5.27
CA LEU A 324 -11.28 7.60 6.41
C LEU A 324 -10.14 8.47 6.93
N LEU A 325 -10.35 9.79 6.96
CA LEU A 325 -9.44 10.76 7.55
C LEU A 325 -10.02 11.33 8.84
N ASN A 326 -9.19 11.48 9.87
CA ASN A 326 -9.57 12.19 11.08
C ASN A 326 -9.57 13.72 10.90
N ALA A 327 -9.95 14.45 11.95
CA ALA A 327 -9.99 15.91 11.95
C ALA A 327 -8.65 16.60 11.66
N GLN A 328 -7.52 15.91 11.80
CA GLN A 328 -6.17 16.40 11.47
C GLN A 328 -5.76 16.04 10.03
N GLY A 329 -6.64 15.40 9.26
CA GLY A 329 -6.35 14.94 7.90
C GLY A 329 -5.55 13.65 7.82
N ARG A 330 -5.29 12.96 8.94
CA ARG A 330 -4.55 11.69 8.92
C ARG A 330 -5.46 10.55 8.56
N LYS A 331 -4.98 9.64 7.71
CA LYS A 331 -5.66 8.38 7.44
C LYS A 331 -5.72 7.55 8.71
N VAL A 332 -6.93 7.18 9.13
CA VAL A 332 -7.13 6.27 10.28
C VAL A 332 -7.61 4.90 9.83
N HIS A 333 -8.29 4.81 8.69
CA HIS A 333 -8.69 3.54 8.10
C HIS A 333 -8.87 3.68 6.59
N GLY A 334 -8.87 2.57 5.88
CA GLY A 334 -9.29 2.56 4.49
C GLY A 334 -9.43 1.15 3.96
N VAL A 335 -10.26 1.01 2.94
CA VAL A 335 -10.66 -0.26 2.35
C VAL A 335 -10.66 -0.17 0.84
N SER A 336 -10.56 -1.32 0.18
CA SER A 336 -10.71 -1.44 -1.27
C SER A 336 -11.74 -2.52 -1.60
N TYR A 337 -12.38 -2.39 -2.76
CA TYR A 337 -13.36 -3.33 -3.26
C TYR A 337 -13.26 -3.42 -4.79
N THR A 338 -13.55 -4.59 -5.34
CA THR A 338 -13.53 -4.83 -6.78
C THR A 338 -14.91 -4.61 -7.39
N LYS A 339 -14.96 -4.50 -8.72
CA LYS A 339 -16.20 -4.52 -9.49
C LYS A 339 -17.12 -5.69 -9.14
N ALA A 340 -16.55 -6.87 -8.88
CA ALA A 340 -17.32 -8.04 -8.48
C ALA A 340 -18.02 -7.87 -7.13
N ARG A 341 -17.41 -7.15 -6.19
CA ARG A 341 -18.03 -6.81 -4.89
C ARG A 341 -19.07 -5.68 -4.99
N ALA A 342 -18.93 -4.79 -5.98
CA ALA A 342 -19.74 -3.58 -6.14
C ALA A 342 -21.11 -3.78 -6.85
N GLN A 343 -21.60 -5.01 -7.00
CA GLN A 343 -22.78 -5.33 -7.83
C GLN A 343 -24.13 -5.00 -7.14
N GLY A 344 -24.29 -3.77 -6.64
CA GLY A 344 -25.57 -3.21 -6.17
C GLY A 344 -25.98 -3.58 -4.74
N ASP A 345 -25.13 -4.31 -4.01
CA ASP A 345 -25.34 -4.71 -2.63
C ASP A 345 -24.36 -3.99 -1.68
N THR A 346 -24.68 -4.03 -0.39
CA THR A 346 -23.77 -3.58 0.67
C THR A 346 -22.52 -4.45 0.69
N VAL A 347 -21.37 -3.83 0.45
CA VAL A 347 -20.05 -4.45 0.63
C VAL A 347 -19.73 -4.45 2.12
N THR A 348 -19.35 -5.60 2.66
CA THR A 348 -18.85 -5.72 4.04
C THR A 348 -17.34 -5.89 4.01
N PHE A 349 -16.64 -5.21 4.91
CA PHE A 349 -15.21 -5.25 5.09
C PHE A 349 -14.92 -5.86 6.46
N GLU A 350 -14.05 -6.87 6.47
CA GLU A 350 -13.55 -7.49 7.71
C GLU A 350 -12.47 -6.64 8.38
#